data_AF-A0A6M3KP85-F1
#
_entry.id   AF-A0A6M3KP85-F1
#
_cell.length_a   1.000
_cell.length_b   1.000
_cell.length_c   1.000
_cell.angle_alpha   90.00
_cell.angle_beta   90.00
_cell.angle_gamma   90.00
#
_symmetry.space_group_name_H-M   'P 1'
#
loop_
_entity.id
_entity.type
_entity.pdbx_description
1 polymer ?
#
loop_
_entity_poly.entity_id
_entity_poly.type
_entity_poly.pdbx_seq_one_letter_code
_entity_poly.pdbx_strand_id
1 'polypeptide(L)' 'MAIYYDVDVCTTPIKEYRNGYLTNWDRQATYTSKKEAKDCANYILEHAENPCGVRIVKVKDEDEDKEDWQDIFVKFKEA' A
#
# COMPACT_ATOMS: atom_id res chain seq x y z
N MET A 1 -12.77 5.60 16.93
CA MET A 1 -11.97 5.81 15.72
C MET A 1 -10.78 4.86 15.72
N ALA A 2 -10.86 3.80 14.94
CA ALA A 2 -9.76 2.88 14.74
C ALA A 2 -8.89 3.36 13.58
N ILE A 3 -7.58 3.12 13.65
CA ILE A 3 -6.63 3.45 12.59
C ILE A 3 -5.95 2.17 12.16
N TYR A 4 -6.00 1.92 10.85
CA TYR A 4 -5.36 0.79 10.20
C TYR A 4 -4.38 1.28 9.14
N TYR A 5 -3.45 0.41 8.78
CA TYR A 5 -2.40 0.64 7.81
C TYR A 5 -2.40 -0.55 6.85
N ASP A 6 -2.96 -0.36 5.68
CA ASP A 6 -2.99 -1.35 4.61
C ASP A 6 -1.69 -1.26 3.82
N VAL A 7 -1.04 -2.41 3.63
CA VAL A 7 0.16 -2.57 2.81
C VAL A 7 -0.28 -3.14 1.48
N ASP A 8 -0.23 -2.33 0.43
CA ASP A 8 -0.57 -2.76 -0.91
C ASP A 8 0.67 -2.92 -1.77
N VAL A 9 0.65 -3.93 -2.64
CA VAL A 9 1.76 -4.27 -3.51
C VAL A 9 1.29 -4.28 -4.95
N CYS A 10 2.11 -3.69 -5.80
CA CYS A 10 2.00 -3.79 -7.23
C CYS A 10 2.88 -4.98 -7.65
N THR A 11 2.30 -6.03 -8.26
CA THR A 11 3.02 -7.21 -8.78
C THR A 11 3.07 -7.25 -10.30
N THR A 12 2.29 -6.42 -11.00
CA THR A 12 2.26 -6.35 -12.45
C THR A 12 2.89 -5.04 -12.91
N PRO A 13 3.94 -5.05 -13.76
CA PRO A 13 4.60 -3.82 -14.19
C PRO A 13 3.54 -2.83 -14.69
N ILE A 14 3.70 -1.59 -14.25
CA ILE A 14 2.78 -0.48 -14.44
C ILE A 14 2.50 -0.34 -15.94
N LYS A 15 1.44 -0.99 -16.42
CA LYS A 15 1.01 -0.90 -17.83
C LYS A 15 -0.16 0.04 -18.01
N GLU A 16 -0.87 0.39 -16.93
CA GLU A 16 -2.03 1.26 -16.99
C GLU A 16 -2.03 2.27 -15.84
N TYR A 17 -1.80 3.54 -16.19
CA TYR A 17 -2.16 4.68 -15.36
C TYR A 17 -3.59 5.06 -15.71
N ARG A 18 -4.55 4.92 -14.78
CA ARG A 18 -5.87 5.54 -14.95
C ARG A 18 -5.81 6.92 -14.31
N ASN A 19 -5.93 7.98 -15.10
CA ASN A 19 -5.88 9.37 -14.63
C ASN A 19 -4.58 9.73 -13.85
N GLY A 20 -3.44 9.10 -14.19
CA GLY A 20 -2.18 9.32 -13.47
C GLY A 20 -2.03 8.55 -12.15
N TYR A 21 -3.03 7.75 -11.78
CA TYR A 21 -2.99 6.85 -10.63
C TYR A 21 -2.76 5.41 -11.06
N LEU A 22 -1.95 4.70 -10.30
CA LEU A 22 -1.70 3.27 -10.48
C LEU A 22 -2.91 2.48 -10.01
N THR A 23 -3.46 1.64 -10.87
CA THR A 23 -4.70 0.89 -10.59
C THR A 23 -4.51 -0.58 -10.22
N ASN A 24 -3.28 -1.07 -10.13
CA ASN A 24 -2.97 -2.48 -9.82
C ASN A 24 -2.27 -2.64 -8.46
N TRP A 25 -2.93 -2.16 -7.41
CA TRP A 25 -2.50 -2.36 -6.03
C TRP A 25 -3.30 -3.49 -5.42
N ASP A 26 -2.62 -4.54 -5.00
CA ASP A 26 -3.22 -5.67 -4.30
C ASP A 26 -2.90 -5.57 -2.81
N ARG A 27 -3.93 -5.58 -1.96
CA ARG A 27 -3.76 -5.49 -0.51
C ARG A 27 -3.19 -6.79 0.04
N GLN A 28 -1.98 -6.72 0.56
CA GLN A 28 -1.27 -7.88 1.11
C GLN A 28 -1.57 -8.08 2.60
N ALA A 29 -1.62 -7.00 3.37
CA ALA A 29 -1.78 -7.08 4.82
C ALA A 29 -2.34 -5.77 5.41
N THR A 30 -2.99 -5.90 6.57
CA THR A 30 -3.52 -4.78 7.35
C THR A 30 -2.89 -4.80 8.74
N TYR A 31 -2.37 -3.66 9.18
CA TYR A 31 -1.74 -3.50 10.50
C TYR A 31 -2.41 -2.39 11.30
N THR A 32 -2.40 -2.48 12.63
CA THR A 32 -2.79 -1.37 13.52
C THR A 32 -1.61 -0.46 13.87
N SER A 33 -0.39 -0.88 13.54
CA SER A 33 0.85 -0.14 13.77
C SER A 33 1.52 0.27 12.46
N LYS A 34 1.86 1.57 12.34
CA LYS A 34 2.63 2.11 11.21
C LYS A 34 4.00 1.46 11.08
N LYS A 35 4.61 1.06 12.19
CA LYS A 35 5.95 0.45 12.19
C LYS A 35 5.90 -0.93 11.54
N GLU A 36 4.96 -1.76 11.95
CA GLU A 36 4.78 -3.12 11.39
C GLU A 36 4.43 -3.07 9.90
N ALA A 37 3.56 -2.13 9.49
CA ALA A 37 3.26 -1.91 8.07
C ALA A 37 4.50 -1.52 7.26
N LYS A 38 5.39 -0.69 7.82
CA LYS A 38 6.67 -0.32 7.17
C LYS A 38 7.64 -1.49 7.07
N ASP A 39 7.78 -2.26 8.14
CA ASP A 39 8.66 -3.43 8.15
C ASP A 39 8.19 -4.47 7.12
N CYS A 40 6.88 -4.70 7.03
CA CYS A 40 6.26 -5.52 5.99
C CYS A 40 6.49 -4.96 4.59
N ALA A 41 6.24 -3.68 4.36
CA ALA A 41 6.41 -3.05 3.06
C ALA A 41 7.86 -3.15 2.54
N ASN A 42 8.85 -2.93 3.41
CA ASN A 42 10.26 -3.11 3.08
C ASN A 42 10.58 -4.58 2.77
N TYR A 43 10.11 -5.51 3.61
CA TYR A 43 10.32 -6.94 3.41
C TYR A 43 9.80 -7.39 2.04
N ILE A 44 8.59 -6.99 1.67
CA ILE A 44 7.99 -7.33 0.37
C ILE A 44 8.82 -6.73 -0.76
N LEU A 45 9.22 -5.47 -0.66
CA LEU A 45 10.03 -4.83 -1.70
C LEU A 45 11.37 -5.56 -1.95
N GLU A 46 11.97 -6.11 -0.90
CA GLU A 46 13.24 -6.84 -0.96
C GLU A 46 13.10 -8.31 -1.41
N HIS A 47 12.04 -9.00 -0.98
CA HIS A 47 11.91 -10.46 -1.12
C HIS A 47 10.88 -10.90 -2.17
N ALA A 48 9.92 -10.06 -2.54
CA ALA A 48 8.99 -10.45 -3.58
C ALA A 48 9.71 -10.54 -4.93
N GLU A 49 9.34 -11.56 -5.70
CA GLU A 49 10.05 -11.92 -6.93
C GLU A 49 10.02 -10.77 -7.95
N ASN A 50 8.87 -10.09 -8.10
CA ASN A 50 8.69 -8.97 -9.03
C ASN A 50 7.68 -7.89 -8.55
N PRO A 51 7.89 -7.25 -7.38
CA PRO A 51 7.06 -6.11 -7.00
C PRO A 51 7.47 -4.90 -7.86
N CYS A 52 6.52 -4.30 -8.60
CA CYS A 52 6.72 -3.00 -9.25
C CYS A 52 6.76 -1.87 -8.21
N GLY A 53 6.10 -2.05 -7.08
CA GLY A 53 6.13 -1.11 -5.99
C GLY A 53 5.33 -1.58 -4.79
N VAL A 54 5.48 -0.84 -3.70
CA VAL A 54 4.74 -1.04 -2.46
C VAL A 54 4.22 0.32 -1.99
N ARG A 55 3.01 0.34 -1.42
CA ARG A 55 2.47 1.50 -0.73
C ARG A 55 1.89 1.13 0.62
N ILE A 56 1.81 2.10 1.50
CA ILE A 56 1.11 1.98 2.78
C ILE A 56 0.02 3.03 2.80
N VAL A 57 -1.22 2.57 2.93
CA VAL A 57 -2.40 3.41 3.03
C VAL A 57 -2.85 3.44 4.48
N LYS A 58 -2.86 4.63 5.08
CA LYS A 58 -3.49 4.83 6.38
C LYS A 58 -5.00 4.90 6.16
N VAL A 59 -5.72 3.96 6.73
CA VAL A 59 -7.19 3.91 6.75
C VAL A 59 -7.65 4.37 8.12
N LYS A 60 -8.49 5.38 8.13
CA LYS A 60 -9.17 5.84 9.34
C LYS A 60 -10.65 5.49 9.23
N ASP A 61 -11.12 4.74 10.21
CA ASP A 61 -12.55 4.44 10.36
C ASP A 61 -13.23 5.67 10.99
N GLU A 62 -13.70 6.60 10.15
CA GLU A 62 -14.56 7.71 10.54
C GLU A 62 -16.01 7.26 10.34
N ASP A 63 -16.76 7.15 11.44
CA ASP A 63 -18.18 6.77 11.59
C ASP A 63 -18.96 6.32 10.32
N GLU A 64 -19.49 5.09 10.40
CA GLU A 64 -20.45 4.33 9.56
C GLU A 64 -20.25 4.29 8.03
N ASP A 65 -19.66 5.28 7.36
CA ASP A 65 -19.58 5.31 5.89
C ASP A 65 -18.40 6.13 5.31
N LYS A 66 -17.42 6.55 6.13
CA LYS A 66 -16.30 7.39 5.66
C LYS A 66 -14.94 6.75 5.98
N GLU A 67 -14.36 6.13 4.97
CA GLU A 67 -12.95 5.72 5.00
C GLU A 67 -12.09 6.87 4.44
N ASP A 68 -11.23 7.45 5.27
CA ASP A 68 -10.20 8.39 4.82
C ASP A 68 -8.92 7.60 4.49
N TRP A 69 -8.58 7.57 3.19
CA TRP A 69 -7.42 6.85 2.66
C TRP A 69 -6.29 7.83 2.40
N GLN A 70 -5.16 7.66 3.09
CA GLN A 70 -3.96 8.48 2.87
C GLN A 70 -2.74 7.62 2.56
N ASP A 71 -2.15 7.83 1.37
CA ASP A 71 -0.85 7.26 1.04
C ASP A 71 0.24 7.90 1.92
N ILE A 72 0.78 7.12 2.86
CA ILE A 72 1.82 7.60 3.79
C ILE A 72 3.22 7.08 3.42
N PHE A 73 3.29 6.16 2.47
CA PHE A 73 4.51 5.58 1.94
C PHE A 73 4.21 5.02 0.55
N VAL A 74 5.00 5.38 -0.44
CA VAL A 74 4.95 4.77 -1.78
C VAL A 74 6.40 4.62 -2.23
N LYS A 75 6.79 3.41 -2.61
CA LYS A 75 8.14 3.13 -3.11
C LYS A 75 8.04 2.18 -4.30
N PHE A 76 8.68 2.55 -5.40
CA PHE A 76 8.79 1.72 -6.59
C PHE A 76 10.14 1.00 -6.59
N LYS A 77 10.16 -0.22 -7.13
CA LYS A 77 11.42 -0.90 -7.42
C LYS A 77 11.99 -0.22 -8.66
N GLU A 78 13.19 0.37 -8.54
CA GLU A 78 13.86 0.99 -9.69
C GLU A 78 14.05 -0.09 -10.78
N ALA A 79 13.70 0.27 -12.02
CA ALA A 79 13.73 -0.62 -13.18
C ALA A 79 15.15 -0.97 -13.61
#